data_AF-A0A1W6CZV7-F1
#
_entry.id   AF-A0A1W6CZV7-F1
#
_cell.length_a   1.000
_cell.length_b   1.000
_cell.length_c   1.000
_cell.angle_alpha   90.00
_cell.angle_beta   90.00
_cell.angle_gamma   90.00
#
_symmetry.space_group_name_H-M   'P 1'
#
loop_
_entity.id
_entity.type
_entity.pdbx_description
1 polymer ?
#
loop_
_entity_poly.entity_id
_entity_poly.type
_entity_poly.pdbx_seq_one_letter_code
_entity_poly.pdbx_strand_id
1 'polypeptide(L)'
;MREENGTASTCTKCGGSRFNNWNRCMDCRNARGKLRNARLRANGGTHTSTEWRALLAQSPKCVECGRAWEEIPPRPDPRYKSVWTKGHKLPVYHGGANDISNIQAECYQCNFGKNAGSLKRGDGKC
;
A
#
# COMPACT_ATOMS: atom_id res chain seq x y z
N MET A 1 -26.73 -23.84 -26.90
CA MET A 1 -26.25 -22.49 -27.23
C MET A 1 -26.00 -21.77 -25.92
N ARG A 2 -24.75 -21.48 -25.55
CA ARG A 2 -24.43 -20.69 -24.34
C ARG A 2 -24.17 -19.27 -24.80
N GLU A 3 -25.04 -18.35 -24.41
CA GLU A 3 -24.82 -16.92 -24.64
C GLU A 3 -23.77 -16.42 -23.64
N GLU A 4 -22.53 -16.27 -24.09
CA GLU A 4 -21.50 -15.53 -23.37
C GLU A 4 -21.69 -14.03 -23.61
N ASN A 5 -22.73 -13.43 -23.01
CA ASN A 5 -22.86 -11.97 -22.93
C ASN A 5 -21.96 -11.43 -21.79
N GLY A 6 -20.64 -11.53 -21.98
CA GLY A 6 -19.66 -10.84 -21.14
C GLY A 6 -19.61 -9.38 -21.56
N THR A 7 -20.43 -8.52 -20.94
CA THR A 7 -20.31 -7.07 -21.14
C THR A 7 -18.89 -6.65 -20.78
N ALA A 8 -18.16 -6.14 -21.78
CA ALA A 8 -16.82 -5.61 -21.59
C ALA A 8 -16.90 -4.53 -20.51
N SER A 9 -16.45 -4.86 -19.30
CA SER A 9 -16.50 -3.94 -18.17
C SER A 9 -15.56 -2.79 -18.48
N THR A 10 -16.10 -1.56 -18.53
CA THR A 10 -15.32 -0.34 -18.72
C THR A 10 -15.08 0.32 -17.36
N CYS A 11 -13.87 0.84 -17.17
CA CYS A 11 -13.53 1.53 -15.93
C CYS A 11 -14.24 2.89 -15.87
N THR A 12 -15.13 3.08 -14.90
CA THR A 12 -15.85 4.35 -14.69
C THR A 12 -14.94 5.55 -14.39
N LYS A 13 -13.68 5.31 -14.02
CA LYS A 13 -12.71 6.37 -13.71
C LYS A 13 -11.90 6.85 -14.92
N CYS A 14 -11.55 5.95 -15.84
CA CYS A 14 -10.63 6.28 -16.94
C CYS A 14 -11.05 5.73 -18.31
N GLY A 15 -12.20 5.07 -18.42
CA GLY A 15 -12.71 4.44 -19.65
C GLY A 15 -11.97 3.17 -20.09
N GLY A 16 -10.90 2.76 -19.40
CA GLY A 16 -10.08 1.61 -19.79
C GLY A 16 -10.79 0.26 -19.59
N SER A 17 -10.43 -0.74 -20.40
CA SER A 17 -11.02 -2.09 -20.41
C SER A 17 -10.10 -3.18 -19.82
N ARG A 18 -8.91 -2.80 -19.35
CA ARG A 18 -7.93 -3.75 -18.79
C ARG A 18 -8.16 -3.98 -17.29
N PHE A 19 -8.68 -5.14 -16.92
CA PHE A 19 -8.91 -5.53 -15.53
C PHE A 19 -8.07 -6.76 -15.15
N ASN A 20 -7.65 -6.85 -13.89
CA ASN A 20 -7.02 -8.06 -13.35
C ASN A 20 -8.08 -9.03 -12.78
N ASN A 21 -7.65 -10.22 -12.32
CA ASN A 21 -8.52 -11.24 -11.73
C ASN A 21 -9.27 -10.80 -10.45
N TRP A 22 -8.98 -9.59 -9.92
CA TRP A 22 -9.67 -8.98 -8.78
C TRP A 22 -10.66 -7.88 -9.22
N ASN A 23 -11.01 -7.85 -10.50
CA ASN A 23 -11.84 -6.82 -11.13
C ASN A 23 -11.36 -5.38 -10.82
N ARG A 24 -10.04 -5.17 -10.83
CA ARG A 24 -9.42 -3.85 -10.66
C ARG A 24 -8.82 -3.37 -11.98
N CYS A 25 -9.20 -2.16 -12.42
CA CYS A 25 -8.63 -1.52 -13.59
C CYS A 25 -7.10 -1.37 -13.46
N MET A 26 -6.36 -2.00 -14.37
CA MET A 26 -4.91 -2.02 -14.38
C MET A 26 -4.31 -0.66 -14.71
N ASP A 27 -4.95 0.12 -15.59
CA ASP A 27 -4.45 1.45 -15.98
C ASP A 27 -4.52 2.42 -14.78
N CYS A 28 -5.64 2.46 -14.08
CA CYS A 28 -5.79 3.22 -12.84
C CYS A 28 -4.80 2.75 -11.74
N ARG A 29 -4.56 1.45 -11.63
CA ARG A 29 -3.57 0.89 -10.68
C ARG A 29 -2.15 1.37 -11.04
N ASN A 30 -1.77 1.28 -12.30
CA ASN A 30 -0.46 1.69 -12.79
C ASN A 30 -0.25 3.19 -12.64
N ALA A 31 -1.25 4.01 -12.93
CA ALA A 31 -1.21 5.46 -12.74
C ALA A 31 -0.97 5.83 -11.26
N ARG A 32 -1.67 5.18 -10.32
CA ARG A 32 -1.41 5.37 -8.87
C ARG A 32 0.01 4.95 -8.48
N GLY A 33 0.51 3.84 -9.03
CA GLY A 33 1.89 3.39 -8.82
C GLY A 33 2.91 4.43 -9.28
N LYS A 34 2.74 4.98 -10.49
CA LYS A 34 3.59 6.05 -11.04
C LYS A 34 3.60 7.28 -10.13
N LEU A 35 2.42 7.76 -9.72
CA LEU A 35 2.29 8.92 -8.83
C LEU A 35 2.96 8.68 -7.47
N ARG A 36 2.77 7.49 -6.87
CA ARG A 36 3.44 7.13 -5.62
C ARG A 36 4.96 7.13 -5.77
N ASN A 37 5.47 6.56 -6.87
CA ASN A 37 6.92 6.53 -7.13
C ASN A 37 7.49 7.93 -7.36
N ALA A 38 6.74 8.82 -8.02
CA ALA A 38 7.12 10.22 -8.18
C ALA A 38 7.23 10.91 -6.81
N ARG A 39 6.25 10.72 -5.92
CA ARG A 39 6.28 11.27 -4.56
C ARG A 39 7.44 10.72 -3.73
N LEU A 40 7.70 9.40 -3.80
CA LEU A 40 8.87 8.82 -3.11
C LEU A 40 10.19 9.50 -3.54
N ARG A 41 10.36 9.75 -4.85
CA ARG A 41 11.56 10.44 -5.35
C ARG A 41 11.59 11.90 -4.89
N ALA A 42 10.46 12.60 -4.93
CA ALA A 42 10.37 14.00 -4.55
C ALA A 42 10.59 14.22 -3.05
N ASN A 43 9.99 13.39 -2.20
CA ASN A 43 10.14 13.47 -0.74
C ASN A 43 11.53 13.01 -0.28
N GLY A 44 12.22 12.20 -1.09
CA GLY A 44 13.55 11.69 -0.78
C GLY A 44 13.56 10.63 0.33
N GLY A 45 14.75 10.39 0.87
CA GLY A 45 15.01 9.37 1.87
C GLY A 45 15.13 7.96 1.28
N THR A 46 16.04 7.17 1.84
CA THR A 46 16.20 5.76 1.49
C THR A 46 16.53 4.98 2.75
N HIS A 47 16.23 3.68 2.72
CA HIS A 47 16.65 2.76 3.78
C HIS A 47 17.10 1.45 3.14
N THR A 48 18.04 0.81 3.81
CA THR A 48 18.63 -0.46 3.45
C THR A 48 17.81 -1.63 3.97
N SER A 49 18.12 -2.83 3.48
CA SER A 49 17.53 -4.05 4.02
C SER A 49 17.98 -4.31 5.47
N THR A 50 19.19 -3.90 5.84
CA THR A 50 19.75 -4.04 7.19
C THR A 50 19.02 -3.15 8.18
N GLU A 51 18.82 -1.88 7.87
CA GLU A 51 18.05 -0.96 8.71
C GLU A 51 16.61 -1.45 8.93
N TRP A 52 15.97 -1.96 7.88
CA TRP A 52 14.65 -2.55 8.01
C TRP A 52 14.63 -3.77 8.95
N ARG A 53 15.60 -4.69 8.82
CA ARG A 53 15.69 -5.86 9.71
C ARG A 53 15.94 -5.46 11.15
N ALA A 54 16.80 -4.46 11.39
CA ALA A 54 17.07 -3.94 12.71
C ALA A 54 15.83 -3.29 13.34
N LEU A 55 15.07 -2.50 12.58
CA LEU A 55 13.80 -1.91 13.02
C LEU A 55 12.77 -3.00 13.35
N LEU A 56 12.64 -4.00 12.49
CA LEU A 56 11.69 -5.10 12.68
C LEU A 56 12.04 -5.94 13.93
N ALA A 57 13.31 -6.21 14.17
CA ALA A 57 13.76 -6.93 15.37
C ALA A 57 13.41 -6.19 16.67
N GLN A 58 13.40 -4.86 16.64
CA GLN A 58 13.00 -3.99 17.75
C GLN A 58 11.48 -3.78 17.85
N SER A 59 10.71 -4.29 16.89
CA SER A 59 9.27 -4.11 16.81
C SER A 59 8.57 -5.47 16.97
N PRO A 60 8.33 -5.97 18.21
CA PRO A 60 7.71 -7.29 18.42
C PRO A 60 6.22 -7.35 18.05
N LYS A 61 5.61 -6.19 17.78
CA LYS A 61 4.18 -6.03 17.54
C LYS A 61 3.92 -4.92 16.53
N CYS A 62 2.71 -4.90 15.98
CA CYS A 62 2.25 -3.82 15.11
C CYS A 62 2.24 -2.49 15.87
N VAL A 63 2.89 -1.45 15.32
CA VAL A 63 2.88 -0.12 15.93
C VAL A 63 1.49 0.53 15.95
N GLU A 64 0.63 0.20 14.98
CA GLU A 64 -0.70 0.83 14.83
C GLU A 64 -1.77 0.17 15.70
N CYS A 65 -1.79 -1.17 15.80
CA CYS A 65 -2.83 -1.89 16.56
C CYS A 65 -2.34 -2.65 17.79
N GLY A 66 -1.03 -2.68 18.05
CA GLY A 66 -0.45 -3.31 19.24
C GLY A 66 -0.48 -4.84 19.28
N ARG A 67 -1.10 -5.54 18.33
CA ARG A 67 -1.07 -7.02 18.26
C ARG A 67 0.33 -7.54 17.98
N ALA A 68 0.72 -8.58 18.70
CA ALA A 68 1.96 -9.31 18.44
C ALA A 68 1.92 -9.99 17.07
N TRP A 69 3.07 -10.28 16.47
CA TRP A 69 3.12 -10.82 15.11
C TRP A 69 2.44 -12.19 14.98
N GLU A 70 2.55 -13.01 16.03
CA GLU A 70 1.93 -14.32 16.16
C GLU A 70 0.39 -14.27 16.26
N GLU A 71 -0.18 -13.15 16.67
CA GLU A 71 -1.64 -12.97 16.80
C GLU A 71 -2.28 -12.46 15.49
N ILE A 72 -1.47 -12.02 14.53
CA ILE A 72 -1.98 -11.50 13.27
C ILE A 72 -2.19 -12.66 12.30
N PRO A 73 -3.38 -12.80 11.69
CA PRO A 73 -3.65 -13.91 10.78
C PRO A 73 -2.73 -13.86 9.55
N PRO A 74 -2.46 -15.01 8.91
CA PRO A 74 -1.78 -15.05 7.63
C PRO A 74 -2.51 -14.21 6.58
N ARG A 75 -1.77 -13.71 5.60
CA ARG A 75 -2.35 -12.91 4.53
C ARG A 75 -3.23 -13.77 3.61
N PRO A 76 -4.35 -13.23 3.11
CA PRO A 76 -5.20 -13.94 2.14
C PRO A 76 -4.49 -14.29 0.83
N ASP A 77 -3.52 -13.47 0.41
CA ASP A 77 -2.70 -13.75 -0.78
C ASP A 77 -1.43 -14.51 -0.36
N PRO A 78 -1.28 -15.80 -0.73
CA PRO A 78 -0.21 -16.68 -0.27
C PRO A 78 1.18 -16.27 -0.78
N ARG A 79 1.25 -15.35 -1.76
CA ARG A 79 2.53 -14.77 -2.21
C ARG A 79 3.29 -14.08 -1.06
N TYR A 80 2.57 -13.58 -0.07
CA TYR A 80 3.13 -12.81 1.03
C TYR A 80 3.25 -13.67 2.30
N LYS A 81 4.48 -14.05 2.64
CA LYS A 81 4.79 -14.96 3.76
C LYS A 81 4.77 -14.31 5.14
N SER A 82 4.88 -12.98 5.22
CA SER A 82 4.95 -12.24 6.48
C SER A 82 3.69 -11.42 6.75
N VAL A 83 3.29 -11.36 8.01
CA VAL A 83 2.13 -10.55 8.44
C VAL A 83 2.45 -9.06 8.53
N TRP A 84 3.72 -8.72 8.73
CA TRP A 84 4.21 -7.33 8.80
C TRP A 84 4.49 -6.72 7.41
N THR A 85 4.54 -5.40 7.39
CA THR A 85 4.84 -4.52 6.26
C THR A 85 5.72 -3.36 6.71
N LYS A 86 6.33 -2.69 5.73
CA LYS A 86 6.90 -1.35 5.89
C LYS A 86 5.78 -0.32 5.72
N GLY A 87 5.39 0.31 6.81
CA GLY A 87 4.55 1.50 6.82
C GLY A 87 5.38 2.78 6.91
N HIS A 88 4.71 3.92 6.77
CA HIS A 88 5.29 5.24 6.97
C HIS A 88 4.56 5.94 8.12
N LYS A 89 5.31 6.55 9.06
CA LYS A 89 4.76 7.34 10.18
C LYS A 89 3.96 8.52 9.61
N LEU A 90 4.63 9.36 8.81
CA LEU A 90 3.99 10.34 7.91
C LEU A 90 3.83 9.70 6.52
N PRO A 91 2.60 9.53 6.00
CA PRO A 91 2.41 8.94 4.68
C PRO A 91 3.09 9.72 3.56
N VAL A 92 3.58 9.01 2.55
CA VAL A 92 4.28 9.60 1.37
C VAL A 92 3.42 10.63 0.64
N TYR A 93 2.10 10.44 0.60
CA TYR A 93 1.20 11.40 -0.04
C TYR A 93 0.92 12.67 0.79
N HIS A 94 1.35 12.69 2.06
CA HIS A 94 1.39 13.87 2.94
C HIS A 94 2.82 14.40 3.11
N GLY A 95 3.75 14.06 2.18
CA GLY A 95 5.12 14.57 2.21
C GLY A 95 6.11 13.74 3.01
N GLY A 96 5.73 12.57 3.55
CA GLY A 96 6.66 11.72 4.29
C GLY A 96 7.79 11.14 3.43
N ALA A 97 9.02 11.22 3.93
CA ALA A 97 10.20 10.65 3.30
C ALA A 97 10.28 9.12 3.45
N ASN A 98 11.18 8.48 2.70
CA ASN A 98 11.32 7.02 2.69
C ASN A 98 12.58 6.51 3.40
N ASP A 99 13.22 7.34 4.21
CA ASP A 99 14.30 6.95 5.11
C ASP A 99 13.79 6.22 6.35
N ILE A 100 14.69 5.52 7.04
CA ILE A 100 14.34 4.64 8.15
C ILE A 100 13.66 5.39 9.30
N SER A 101 13.93 6.69 9.50
CA SER A 101 13.33 7.46 10.59
C SER A 101 11.82 7.62 10.43
N ASN A 102 11.31 7.62 9.19
CA ASN A 102 9.89 7.67 8.86
C ASN A 102 9.27 6.28 8.61
N ILE A 103 10.06 5.21 8.51
CA ILE A 103 9.54 3.84 8.36
C ILE A 103 9.11 3.29 9.73
N GLN A 104 8.06 2.47 9.73
CA GLN A 104 7.60 1.73 10.90
C GLN A 104 7.09 0.33 10.53
N ALA A 105 7.12 -0.60 11.48
CA ALA A 105 6.60 -1.95 11.29
C ALA A 105 5.09 -1.99 11.58
N GLU A 106 4.30 -2.28 10.54
CA GLU A 106 2.84 -2.34 10.62
C GLU A 106 2.35 -3.71 10.16
N CYS A 107 1.28 -4.24 10.76
CA CYS A 107 0.59 -5.40 10.20
C CYS A 107 -0.07 -5.04 8.87
N TYR A 108 -0.27 -6.04 8.00
CA TYR A 108 -0.87 -5.82 6.68
C TYR A 108 -2.28 -5.23 6.75
N GLN A 109 -3.07 -5.61 7.76
CA GLN A 109 -4.43 -5.09 7.94
C GLN A 109 -4.41 -3.59 8.23
N CYS A 110 -3.53 -3.13 9.13
CA CYS A 110 -3.37 -1.71 9.47
C CYS A 110 -2.81 -0.91 8.29
N ASN A 111 -1.71 -1.36 7.68
CA ASN A 111 -1.08 -0.62 6.59
C ASN A 111 -2.01 -0.51 5.37
N PHE A 112 -2.75 -1.59 5.06
CA PHE A 112 -3.69 -1.55 3.94
C PHE A 112 -4.90 -0.69 4.27
N GLY A 113 -5.39 -0.72 5.53
CA GLY A 113 -6.49 0.14 5.99
C GLY A 113 -6.13 1.63 6.00
N LYS A 114 -4.97 1.99 6.56
CA LYS A 114 -4.44 3.38 6.62
C LYS A 114 -4.29 4.00 5.23
N ASN A 115 -4.03 3.18 4.22
CA ASN A 115 -3.89 3.58 2.83
C ASN A 115 -5.12 3.22 1.97
N ALA A 116 -6.19 2.71 2.56
CA ALA A 116 -7.45 2.43 1.88
C ALA A 116 -8.35 3.66 1.89
N GLY A 117 -9.03 3.89 0.77
CA GLY A 117 -10.01 4.97 0.62
C GLY A 117 -9.65 6.00 -0.45
N SER A 118 -10.60 6.88 -0.71
CA SER A 118 -10.37 8.06 -1.54
C SER A 118 -9.41 8.99 -0.81
N LEU A 119 -8.42 9.53 -1.52
CA LEU A 119 -7.61 10.64 -1.00
C LEU A 119 -8.60 11.73 -0.57
N LYS A 120 -8.69 12.03 0.72
CA LYS A 120 -9.46 13.18 1.17
C LYS A 120 -8.79 14.41 0.55
N ARG A 121 -9.50 15.14 -0.30
CA ARG A 121 -9.07 16.48 -0.73
C ARG A 121 -9.21 17.37 0.51
N GLY A 122 -8.11 17.67 1.17
CA GLY A 122 -8.05 18.51 2.35
C GLY A 122 -6.63 18.58 2.87
N ASP A 123 -6.13 19.80 3.00
CA ASP A 123 -4.89 20.23 3.67
C ASP A 123 -3.58 20.12 2.87
N GLY A 124 -3.35 21.11 2.01
CA GLY A 124 -2.04 21.40 1.40
C GLY A 124 -2.19 22.26 0.15
N LYS A 125 -1.97 23.56 0.30
CA LYS A 125 -2.23 24.66 -0.65
C LYS A 125 -1.45 24.53 -1.99
N CYS A 126 -2.08 25.15 -3.01
CA CYS A 126 -1.76 25.40 -4.43
C CYS A 126 -1.71 24.21 -5.40
#